data_AF-A0A5J4X6Y2-F1
#
_entry.id   AF-A0A5J4X6Y2-F1
#
_cell.length_a   1.000
_cell.length_b   1.000
_cell.length_c   1.000
_cell.angle_alpha   90.00
_cell.angle_beta   90.00
_cell.angle_gamma   90.00
#
_symmetry.space_group_name_H-M   'P 1'
#
loop_
_entity.id
_entity.type
_entity.pdbx_description
1 polymer ?
#
loop_
_entity_poly.entity_id
_entity_poly.type
_entity_poly.pdbx_seq_one_letter_code
_entity_poly.pdbx_strand_id
1 'polypeptide(L)'
;MFLIALFATLSFGTTEVPGNFTNTLKILREKLLENNLTLTLEHSNIDKCKSFEVYIHQNPNDLNSIFEDKANDDFIDLDNVYFDGEMIKKNVVKMKYEDASNSTIRYSKSVKISDVLPLIESVSEDDENFLLIRLQDIFNLKTNEVPSSEELKCKAVQEFHDSGLLGLFGYGAKAIKDEDIYPSITYLIKNYPKSIKVTEIPKGQSSEGMKQDFSKSCSQDSLLPATYSLHKAGIAGSLCVPNNKIPNKVKKCSDGSDIQKHLQGFKIGQFWGDLRTLKSVLIRFGPVLFHSNTFGHVIVFGWLGGQPDSIIAWTKIKDQSGKCQIGTILLEEGYYSGNVLVNSVASVRAAWSYVKVALLLPAIALFL
;
A
#
# COMPACT_ATOMS: atom_id res chain seq x y z
N MET A 1 -6.99 -4.50 39.49
CA MET A 1 -7.61 -4.15 38.20
C MET A 1 -7.85 -5.45 37.47
N PHE A 2 -9.09 -5.97 37.50
CA PHE A 2 -9.44 -7.26 36.89
C PHE A 2 -9.90 -7.03 35.45
N LEU A 3 -9.22 -7.68 34.51
CA LEU A 3 -9.65 -7.78 33.11
C LEU A 3 -10.72 -8.87 33.04
N ILE A 4 -11.98 -8.51 32.76
CA ILE A 4 -13.06 -9.48 32.52
C ILE A 4 -13.28 -9.49 31.00
N ALA A 5 -12.90 -10.61 30.36
CA ALA A 5 -13.28 -10.88 28.97
C ALA A 5 -14.64 -11.59 28.97
N LEU A 6 -15.65 -10.98 28.36
CA LEU A 6 -16.96 -11.61 28.14
C LEU A 6 -17.04 -12.03 26.67
N PHE A 7 -17.15 -13.34 26.40
CA PHE A 7 -17.33 -13.87 25.04
C PHE A 7 -18.82 -13.98 24.72
N ALA A 8 -19.28 -13.26 23.70
CA ALA A 8 -20.58 -13.48 23.08
C ALA A 8 -20.38 -14.05 21.68
N THR A 9 -20.82 -15.27 21.44
CA THR A 9 -20.79 -15.92 20.13
C THR A 9 -22.12 -15.72 19.40
N LEU A 10 -22.10 -15.01 18.27
CA LEU A 10 -23.21 -14.96 17.31
C LEU A 10 -22.90 -15.90 16.14
N SER A 11 -23.56 -17.05 16.12
CA SER A 11 -23.54 -17.98 14.99
C SER A 11 -24.53 -17.50 13.92
N PHE A 12 -24.02 -17.08 12.76
CA PHE A 12 -24.85 -16.90 11.58
C PHE A 12 -24.77 -18.17 10.74
N GLY A 13 -25.84 -18.97 10.78
CA GLY A 13 -26.04 -20.07 9.84
C GLY A 13 -26.09 -19.55 8.41
N THR A 14 -25.72 -20.41 7.46
CA THR A 14 -25.51 -20.17 6.02
C THR A 14 -26.77 -19.80 5.22
N THR A 15 -27.68 -19.01 5.75
CA THR A 15 -28.81 -18.47 5.01
C THR A 15 -28.54 -17.03 4.64
N GLU A 16 -28.65 -16.73 3.34
CA GLU A 16 -28.60 -15.39 2.76
C GLU A 16 -29.30 -14.38 3.69
N VAL A 17 -28.60 -13.34 4.10
CA VAL A 17 -29.17 -12.23 4.88
C VAL A 17 -29.62 -11.15 3.90
N PRO A 18 -30.92 -10.98 3.63
CA PRO A 18 -31.42 -9.84 2.88
C PRO A 18 -31.72 -8.75 3.92
N GLY A 19 -30.75 -7.88 4.18
CA GLY A 19 -30.93 -6.80 5.15
C GLY A 19 -29.65 -6.01 5.36
N ASN A 20 -29.78 -4.68 5.33
CA ASN A 20 -28.73 -3.66 5.37
C ASN A 20 -27.68 -3.89 6.47
N PHE A 21 -26.60 -4.62 6.14
CA PHE A 21 -25.44 -4.92 7.00
C PHE A 21 -24.87 -3.66 7.66
N THR A 22 -24.95 -2.51 6.99
CA THR A 22 -24.51 -1.20 7.47
C THR A 22 -25.34 -0.72 8.68
N ASN A 23 -26.66 -0.95 8.69
CA ASN A 23 -27.50 -0.61 9.84
C ASN A 23 -27.21 -1.54 11.04
N THR A 24 -26.94 -2.82 10.77
CA THR A 24 -26.55 -3.77 11.81
C THR A 24 -25.22 -3.37 12.44
N LEU A 25 -24.21 -3.01 11.64
CA LEU A 25 -22.92 -2.51 12.13
C LEU A 25 -23.04 -1.20 12.91
N LYS A 26 -23.90 -0.27 12.46
CA LYS A 26 -24.16 0.99 13.16
C LYS A 26 -24.77 0.77 14.54
N ILE A 27 -25.84 -0.02 14.62
CA ILE A 27 -26.52 -0.35 15.89
C ILE A 27 -25.58 -1.14 16.82
N LEU A 28 -24.78 -2.06 16.27
CA LEU A 28 -23.76 -2.78 17.04
C LEU A 28 -22.74 -1.80 17.61
N ARG A 29 -22.19 -0.89 16.80
CA ARG A 29 -21.19 0.10 17.21
C ARG A 29 -21.71 1.01 18.31
N GLU A 30 -22.91 1.56 18.15
CA GLU A 30 -23.55 2.42 19.17
C GLU A 30 -23.67 1.67 20.51
N LYS A 31 -24.14 0.42 20.49
CA LYS A 31 -24.25 -0.40 21.71
C LYS A 31 -22.90 -0.83 22.29
N LEU A 32 -21.87 -1.03 21.47
CA LEU A 32 -20.52 -1.40 21.92
C LEU A 32 -19.81 -0.22 22.58
N LEU A 33 -19.95 0.97 22.00
CA LEU A 33 -19.44 2.23 22.55
C LEU A 33 -20.10 2.58 23.88
N GLU A 34 -21.42 2.40 24.01
CA GLU A 34 -22.15 2.61 25.27
C GLU A 34 -21.68 1.69 26.42
N ASN A 35 -21.15 0.51 26.10
CA ASN A 35 -20.82 -0.52 27.08
C ASN A 35 -19.32 -0.82 27.23
N ASN A 36 -18.44 -0.11 26.51
CA ASN A 36 -17.00 -0.39 26.50
C ASN A 36 -16.68 -1.84 26.08
N LEU A 37 -17.50 -2.43 25.20
CA LEU A 37 -17.40 -3.82 24.78
C LEU A 37 -16.71 -3.95 23.41
N THR A 38 -15.95 -5.02 23.24
CA THR A 38 -15.32 -5.41 21.96
C THR A 38 -16.19 -6.46 21.27
N LEU A 39 -16.29 -6.41 19.94
CA LEU A 39 -17.02 -7.42 19.16
C LEU A 39 -16.09 -8.18 18.24
N THR A 40 -16.00 -9.48 18.49
CA THR A 40 -15.24 -10.44 17.70
C THR A 40 -16.22 -11.20 16.81
N LEU A 41 -16.07 -11.09 15.49
CA LEU A 41 -16.76 -11.99 14.55
C LEU A 41 -15.76 -13.07 14.14
N GLU A 42 -15.77 -14.19 14.86
CA GLU A 42 -14.96 -15.34 14.48
C GLU A 42 -15.57 -16.04 13.26
N HIS A 43 -14.85 -16.01 12.14
CA HIS A 43 -14.92 -17.06 11.12
C HIS A 43 -13.62 -17.86 11.22
N SER A 44 -13.62 -18.93 12.00
CA SER A 44 -12.42 -19.74 12.23
C SER A 44 -12.17 -20.68 11.04
N ASN A 45 -11.31 -20.23 10.12
CA ASN A 45 -10.54 -21.13 9.28
C ASN A 45 -9.06 -20.72 9.37
N ILE A 46 -8.29 -21.49 10.14
CA ILE A 46 -6.93 -21.16 10.60
C ILE A 46 -5.93 -21.02 9.44
N ASP A 47 -6.23 -21.61 8.28
CA ASP A 47 -5.36 -21.61 7.10
C ASP A 47 -5.49 -20.32 6.25
N LYS A 48 -6.38 -19.39 6.61
CA LYS A 48 -6.57 -18.10 5.92
C LYS A 48 -6.73 -16.97 6.92
N CYS A 49 -6.33 -15.75 6.56
CA CYS A 49 -6.60 -14.54 7.34
C CYS A 49 -8.10 -14.18 7.29
N LYS A 50 -8.94 -15.02 7.91
CA LYS A 50 -10.41 -14.97 7.86
C LYS A 50 -11.06 -14.63 9.19
N SER A 51 -10.30 -14.12 10.16
CA SER A 51 -10.90 -13.53 11.37
C SER A 51 -11.16 -12.04 11.16
N PHE A 52 -12.36 -11.59 11.57
CA PHE A 52 -12.69 -10.18 11.66
C PHE A 52 -12.79 -9.79 13.13
N GLU A 53 -11.91 -8.89 13.54
CA GLU A 53 -11.85 -8.41 14.91
C GLU A 53 -11.88 -6.88 14.89
N VAL A 54 -12.77 -6.30 15.67
CA VAL A 54 -12.86 -4.85 15.86
C VAL A 54 -11.95 -4.48 17.03
N TYR A 55 -10.91 -3.70 16.78
CA TYR A 55 -10.04 -3.20 17.84
C TYR A 55 -10.33 -1.73 18.09
N ILE A 56 -10.80 -1.43 19.29
CA ILE A 56 -10.94 -0.07 19.82
C ILE A 56 -9.76 0.12 20.77
N HIS A 57 -8.70 0.80 20.32
CA HIS A 57 -7.63 1.21 21.23
C HIS A 57 -8.03 2.52 21.91
N GLN A 58 -7.83 2.61 23.22
CA GLN A 58 -8.25 3.76 24.03
C GLN A 58 -7.08 4.63 24.51
N ASN A 59 -5.84 4.30 24.15
CA ASN A 59 -4.66 5.07 24.57
C ASN A 59 -4.05 5.87 23.41
N PRO A 60 -4.34 7.18 23.32
CA PRO A 60 -3.91 8.03 22.22
C PRO A 60 -2.41 8.31 22.14
N ASN A 61 -1.66 7.96 23.20
CA ASN A 61 -0.22 8.18 23.21
C ASN A 61 0.56 7.09 22.46
N ASP A 62 -0.08 5.96 22.10
CA ASP A 62 0.61 4.81 21.48
C ASP A 62 0.72 4.94 19.94
N LEU A 63 -0.15 5.74 19.30
CA LEU A 63 -0.05 6.07 17.87
C LEU A 63 0.85 7.29 17.60
N ASN A 64 1.11 8.11 18.62
CA ASN A 64 1.83 9.39 18.50
C ASN A 64 3.36 9.27 18.46
N SER A 65 3.94 8.08 18.56
CA SER A 65 5.39 7.93 18.46
C SER A 65 5.80 7.57 17.03
N ILE A 66 6.46 8.49 16.33
CA ILE A 66 7.56 8.26 15.36
C ILE A 66 7.99 9.60 14.73
N PHE A 67 7.23 10.69 14.84
CA PHE A 67 7.54 11.91 14.06
C PHE A 67 7.90 13.16 14.87
N GLU A 68 8.62 13.02 15.98
CA GLU A 68 9.38 14.17 16.53
C GLU A 68 10.55 14.60 15.61
N ASP A 69 10.98 13.75 14.65
CA ASP A 69 12.17 14.03 13.83
C ASP A 69 11.93 14.70 12.46
N LYS A 70 10.68 14.99 12.02
CA LYS A 70 10.45 15.41 10.61
C LYS A 70 9.54 16.61 10.32
N ALA A 71 9.09 17.35 11.33
CA ALA A 71 8.44 18.65 11.08
C ALA A 71 9.45 19.81 10.87
N ASN A 72 10.76 19.57 11.04
CA ASN A 72 11.82 20.58 10.84
C ASN A 72 12.54 20.48 9.49
N ASP A 73 12.12 19.59 8.59
CA ASP A 73 12.69 19.51 7.24
C ASP A 73 11.80 20.33 6.31
N ASP A 74 12.14 21.61 6.12
CA ASP A 74 11.42 22.61 5.30
C ASP A 74 11.14 22.17 3.83
N PHE A 75 11.56 20.97 3.44
CA PHE A 75 11.52 20.43 2.09
C PHE A 75 10.37 19.44 1.83
N ILE A 76 9.61 19.01 2.85
CA ILE A 76 8.48 18.09 2.66
C ILE A 76 7.17 18.89 2.58
N ASP A 77 6.56 18.86 1.40
CA ASP A 77 5.22 19.38 1.12
C ASP A 77 4.21 18.25 1.34
N LEU A 78 3.31 18.46 2.31
CA LEU A 78 2.31 17.48 2.74
C LEU A 78 1.24 17.20 1.68
N ASP A 79 1.12 18.07 0.68
CA ASP A 79 0.19 17.90 -0.44
C ASP A 79 0.76 16.98 -1.53
N ASN A 80 1.95 16.40 -1.35
CA ASN A 80 2.65 15.64 -2.38
C ASN A 80 2.87 14.16 -2.04
N VAL A 81 2.86 13.33 -3.08
CA VAL A 81 3.44 11.99 -3.05
C VAL A 81 4.78 12.00 -3.76
N TYR A 82 5.81 11.53 -3.08
CA TYR A 82 7.19 11.51 -3.54
C TYR A 82 7.59 10.12 -4.01
N PHE A 83 8.30 10.00 -5.13
CA PHE A 83 8.69 8.72 -5.71
C PHE A 83 9.95 8.85 -6.58
N ASP A 84 10.62 7.73 -6.81
CA ASP A 84 11.80 7.69 -7.66
C ASP A 84 11.44 8.08 -9.10
N GLY A 85 12.16 9.03 -9.68
CA GLY A 85 11.93 9.55 -11.02
C GLY A 85 12.60 8.78 -12.14
N GLU A 86 13.57 7.95 -11.80
CA GLU A 86 14.55 7.38 -12.72
C GLU A 86 13.94 6.27 -13.59
N MET A 87 14.52 6.11 -14.79
CA MET A 87 14.16 5.05 -15.71
C MET A 87 15.27 4.01 -15.79
N ILE A 88 14.87 2.74 -15.90
CA ILE A 88 15.80 1.64 -16.14
C ILE A 88 16.19 1.63 -17.62
N LYS A 89 17.46 1.89 -17.93
CA LYS A 89 18.03 1.69 -19.27
C LYS A 89 19.01 0.52 -19.24
N LYS A 90 18.81 -0.47 -20.12
CA LYS A 90 19.67 -1.68 -20.21
C LYS A 90 19.90 -2.38 -18.86
N ASN A 91 18.85 -2.45 -18.04
CA ASN A 91 18.88 -3.07 -16.70
C ASN A 91 19.73 -2.34 -15.65
N VAL A 92 20.07 -1.07 -15.87
CA VAL A 92 20.75 -0.19 -14.92
C VAL A 92 19.88 1.04 -14.68
N VAL A 93 19.70 1.41 -13.42
CA VAL A 93 19.10 2.70 -13.04
C VAL A 93 20.20 3.74 -13.00
N LYS A 94 19.98 4.88 -13.64
CA LYS A 94 20.87 6.04 -13.54
C LYS A 94 20.18 7.10 -12.70
N MET A 95 20.81 7.47 -11.59
CA MET A 95 20.36 8.51 -10.66
C MET A 95 21.33 9.68 -10.76
N LYS A 96 20.89 10.93 -10.62
CA LYS A 96 21.82 12.05 -10.58
C LYS A 96 22.41 12.20 -9.19
N TYR A 97 23.60 12.80 -9.09
CA TYR A 97 24.26 13.00 -7.81
C TYR A 97 23.43 13.88 -6.86
N GLU A 98 22.79 14.93 -7.37
CA GLU A 98 21.89 15.79 -6.58
C GLU A 98 20.75 14.97 -5.96
N ASP A 99 20.11 14.09 -6.74
CA ASP A 99 19.06 13.19 -6.28
C ASP A 99 19.56 12.15 -5.25
N ALA A 100 20.82 11.71 -5.36
CA ALA A 100 21.41 10.69 -4.49
C ALA A 100 22.03 11.26 -3.20
N SER A 101 22.48 12.52 -3.24
CA SER A 101 23.24 13.18 -2.17
C SER A 101 22.38 13.91 -1.15
N ASN A 102 21.11 14.18 -1.48
CA ASN A 102 20.13 14.67 -0.52
C ASN A 102 19.71 13.51 0.40
N SER A 103 20.51 13.27 1.44
CA SER A 103 20.42 12.08 2.30
C SER A 103 19.09 11.96 3.06
N THR A 104 18.32 13.04 3.17
CA THR A 104 17.05 13.08 3.90
C THR A 104 15.85 12.64 3.05
N ILE A 105 15.87 12.83 1.73
CA ILE A 105 14.75 12.55 0.82
C ILE A 105 15.28 11.90 -0.47
N ARG A 106 15.20 10.55 -0.55
CA ARG A 106 15.68 9.73 -1.70
C ARG A 106 14.82 9.85 -2.98
N TYR A 107 13.90 10.79 -3.04
CA TYR A 107 12.91 10.89 -4.12
C TYR A 107 13.26 12.00 -5.10
N SER A 108 13.38 11.67 -6.38
CA SER A 108 13.69 12.65 -7.44
C SER A 108 12.46 13.20 -8.15
N LYS A 109 11.25 12.73 -7.81
CA LYS A 109 9.98 13.27 -8.30
C LYS A 109 8.95 13.35 -7.19
N SER A 110 8.00 14.25 -7.38
CA SER A 110 6.76 14.32 -6.65
C SER A 110 5.59 14.55 -7.59
N VAL A 111 4.39 14.29 -7.09
CA VAL A 111 3.13 14.69 -7.71
C VAL A 111 2.22 15.24 -6.64
N LYS A 112 1.56 16.37 -6.92
CA LYS A 112 0.56 16.91 -6.02
C LYS A 112 -0.63 15.97 -5.97
N ILE A 113 -1.06 15.61 -4.77
CA ILE A 113 -2.17 14.70 -4.51
C ILE A 113 -3.41 15.19 -5.26
N SER A 114 -3.74 16.48 -5.18
CA SER A 114 -4.90 17.07 -5.87
C SER A 114 -4.86 16.94 -7.40
N ASP A 115 -3.69 16.78 -8.01
CA ASP A 115 -3.52 16.70 -9.46
C ASP A 115 -3.82 15.29 -10.02
N VAL A 116 -3.91 14.29 -9.15
CA VAL A 116 -4.23 12.91 -9.51
C VAL A 116 -5.73 12.71 -9.38
N LEU A 117 -6.42 12.31 -10.44
CA LEU A 117 -7.86 12.06 -10.40
C LEU A 117 -8.21 10.95 -9.38
N PRO A 118 -9.32 11.08 -8.63
CA PRO A 118 -9.87 10.00 -7.82
C PRO A 118 -10.02 8.70 -8.61
N LEU A 119 -9.78 7.56 -7.97
CA LEU A 119 -10.10 6.24 -8.55
C LEU A 119 -11.61 6.05 -8.72
N ILE A 120 -12.41 6.73 -7.89
CA ILE A 120 -13.87 6.76 -7.92
C ILE A 120 -14.29 8.23 -7.92
N GLU A 121 -14.88 8.71 -9.03
CA GLU A 121 -15.15 10.15 -9.25
C GLU A 121 -16.14 10.76 -8.26
N SER A 122 -17.02 9.96 -7.66
CA SER A 122 -18.08 10.44 -6.77
C SER A 122 -17.66 10.54 -5.31
N VAL A 123 -16.38 10.31 -4.98
CA VAL A 123 -15.91 10.23 -3.60
C VAL A 123 -15.09 11.45 -3.21
N SER A 124 -15.26 11.91 -1.98
CA SER A 124 -14.51 12.99 -1.35
C SER A 124 -13.93 12.59 0.01
N GLU A 125 -12.90 13.31 0.45
CA GLU A 125 -12.33 13.21 1.80
C GLU A 125 -13.35 13.53 2.91
N ASP A 126 -14.41 14.26 2.56
CA ASP A 126 -15.51 14.65 3.46
C ASP A 126 -16.62 13.59 3.54
N ASP A 127 -16.56 12.54 2.72
CA ASP A 127 -17.55 11.45 2.78
C ASP A 127 -17.47 10.74 4.13
N GLU A 128 -18.64 10.49 4.73
CA GLU A 128 -18.73 9.77 6.00
C GLU A 128 -18.09 8.40 5.89
N ASN A 129 -18.32 7.67 4.80
CA ASN A 129 -17.81 6.31 4.63
C ASN A 129 -17.20 6.15 3.23
N PHE A 130 -16.09 5.43 3.15
CA PHE A 130 -15.47 5.06 1.90
C PHE A 130 -14.88 3.67 1.97
N LEU A 131 -15.10 2.89 0.92
CA LEU A 131 -14.52 1.56 0.76
C LEU A 131 -14.00 1.39 -0.65
N LEU A 132 -12.69 1.23 -0.77
CA LEU A 132 -12.03 0.96 -2.04
C LEU A 132 -12.30 -0.47 -2.55
N ILE A 133 -12.49 -1.40 -1.61
CA ILE A 133 -12.83 -2.80 -1.89
C ILE A 133 -14.06 -3.13 -1.02
N ARG A 134 -15.08 -3.75 -1.61
CA ARG A 134 -16.27 -4.18 -0.86
C ARG A 134 -15.87 -5.13 0.27
N LEU A 135 -16.42 -4.92 1.45
CA LEU A 135 -16.12 -5.74 2.64
C LEU A 135 -16.32 -7.24 2.39
N GLN A 136 -17.38 -7.64 1.69
CA GLN A 136 -17.62 -9.07 1.38
C GLN A 136 -16.56 -9.69 0.45
N ASP A 137 -15.96 -8.87 -0.43
CA ASP A 137 -14.96 -9.34 -1.38
C ASP A 137 -13.59 -9.47 -0.70
N ILE A 138 -13.30 -8.58 0.26
CA ILE A 138 -11.96 -8.47 0.82
C ILE A 138 -11.49 -9.74 1.51
N PHE A 139 -12.37 -10.44 2.23
CA PHE A 139 -12.03 -11.66 2.97
C PHE A 139 -11.67 -12.85 2.08
N ASN A 140 -12.05 -12.79 0.80
CA ASN A 140 -11.85 -13.88 -0.16
C ASN A 140 -10.73 -13.59 -1.16
N LEU A 141 -10.04 -12.45 -1.05
CA LEU A 141 -8.91 -12.12 -1.91
C LEU A 141 -7.76 -13.10 -1.69
N LYS A 142 -7.11 -13.49 -2.79
CA LYS A 142 -5.91 -14.33 -2.76
C LYS A 142 -4.75 -13.64 -2.04
N THR A 143 -4.75 -12.31 -1.97
CA THR A 143 -3.76 -11.56 -1.19
C THR A 143 -3.78 -11.90 0.31
N ASN A 144 -4.89 -12.45 0.82
CA ASN A 144 -5.03 -12.89 2.22
C ASN A 144 -4.43 -14.28 2.48
N GLU A 145 -3.89 -14.94 1.46
CA GLU A 145 -3.22 -16.23 1.62
C GLU A 145 -1.93 -16.03 2.41
N VAL A 146 -1.80 -16.79 3.50
CA VAL A 146 -0.57 -16.82 4.29
C VAL A 146 0.50 -17.56 3.47
N PRO A 147 1.71 -17.01 3.32
CA PRO A 147 2.78 -17.72 2.64
C PRO A 147 3.02 -19.10 3.26
N SER A 148 3.10 -20.12 2.43
CA SER A 148 3.38 -21.49 2.87
C SER A 148 4.79 -21.60 3.47
N SER A 149 5.04 -22.65 4.27
CA SER A 149 6.37 -22.91 4.84
C SER A 149 7.47 -23.04 3.78
N GLU A 150 7.14 -23.52 2.58
CA GLU A 150 8.07 -23.59 1.45
C GLU A 150 8.36 -22.21 0.84
N GLU A 151 7.36 -21.34 0.74
CA GLU A 151 7.55 -19.95 0.29
C GLU A 151 8.36 -19.13 1.29
N LEU A 152 8.14 -19.35 2.60
CA LEU A 152 8.88 -18.70 3.67
C LEU A 152 10.37 -19.10 3.74
N LYS A 153 10.79 -20.19 3.08
CA LYS A 153 12.22 -20.48 2.88
C LYS A 153 12.91 -19.41 2.04
N CYS A 154 12.16 -18.70 1.20
CA CYS A 154 12.65 -17.52 0.50
C CYS A 154 12.51 -16.30 1.42
N LYS A 155 13.58 -15.92 2.14
CA LYS A 155 13.57 -14.81 3.11
C LYS A 155 13.00 -13.51 2.54
N ALA A 156 13.26 -13.21 1.28
CA ALA A 156 12.69 -12.03 0.63
C ALA A 156 11.15 -12.09 0.54
N VAL A 157 10.53 -13.26 0.34
CA VAL A 157 9.06 -13.41 0.37
C VAL A 157 8.54 -13.09 1.77
N GLN A 158 9.20 -13.63 2.80
CA GLN A 158 8.88 -13.34 4.20
C GLN A 158 8.98 -11.84 4.48
N GLU A 159 10.06 -11.18 4.07
CA GLU A 159 10.28 -9.74 4.30
C GLU A 159 9.23 -8.88 3.58
N PHE A 160 8.86 -9.20 2.34
CA PHE A 160 7.78 -8.50 1.63
C PHE A 160 6.41 -8.72 2.26
N HIS A 161 6.15 -9.92 2.79
CA HIS A 161 4.94 -10.21 3.55
C HIS A 161 4.92 -9.43 4.87
N ASP A 162 6.01 -9.49 5.63
CA ASP A 162 6.10 -8.89 6.97
C ASP A 162 6.12 -7.36 6.94
N SER A 163 6.66 -6.76 5.87
CA SER A 163 6.63 -5.32 5.62
C SER A 163 5.29 -4.80 5.07
N GLY A 164 4.35 -5.70 4.74
CA GLY A 164 3.06 -5.35 4.13
C GLY A 164 3.15 -5.00 2.63
N LEU A 165 4.32 -5.03 2.00
CA LEU A 165 4.48 -4.74 0.57
C LEU A 165 3.77 -5.77 -0.33
N LEU A 166 3.77 -7.04 0.06
CA LEU A 166 3.00 -8.08 -0.63
C LEU A 166 1.51 -7.70 -0.65
N GLY A 167 0.98 -7.27 0.50
CA GLY A 167 -0.40 -6.81 0.59
C GLY A 167 -0.65 -5.56 -0.23
N LEU A 168 0.24 -4.56 -0.18
CA LEU A 168 0.13 -3.32 -0.97
C LEU A 168 -0.02 -3.64 -2.47
N PHE A 169 0.76 -4.59 -2.99
CA PHE A 169 0.65 -4.99 -4.39
C PHE A 169 -0.62 -5.77 -4.71
N GLY A 170 -1.02 -6.69 -3.83
CA GLY A 170 -2.21 -7.52 -4.05
C GLY A 170 -3.51 -6.72 -3.97
N TYR A 171 -3.70 -5.97 -2.88
CA TYR A 171 -4.83 -5.05 -2.75
C TYR A 171 -4.78 -3.93 -3.78
N GLY A 172 -3.59 -3.45 -4.14
CA GLY A 172 -3.42 -2.44 -5.19
C GLY A 172 -3.88 -2.95 -6.55
N ALA A 173 -3.54 -4.19 -6.92
CA ALA A 173 -4.04 -4.82 -8.14
C ALA A 173 -5.57 -4.95 -8.12
N LYS A 174 -6.15 -5.33 -6.98
CA LYS A 174 -7.61 -5.41 -6.83
C LYS A 174 -8.27 -4.03 -6.96
N ALA A 175 -7.79 -3.02 -6.25
CA ALA A 175 -8.39 -1.70 -6.25
C ALA A 175 -8.26 -0.95 -7.59
N ILE A 176 -7.10 -1.06 -8.24
CA ILE A 176 -6.75 -0.22 -9.40
C ILE A 176 -7.07 -0.93 -10.71
N LYS A 177 -7.05 -2.26 -10.73
CA LYS A 177 -7.20 -3.08 -11.94
C LYS A 177 -8.34 -4.10 -11.87
N ASP A 178 -9.02 -4.20 -10.72
CA ASP A 178 -10.03 -5.23 -10.44
C ASP A 178 -9.49 -6.67 -10.56
N GLU A 179 -8.20 -6.85 -10.30
CA GLU A 179 -7.52 -8.15 -10.45
C GLU A 179 -7.18 -8.76 -9.08
N ASP A 180 -7.74 -9.94 -8.80
CA ASP A 180 -7.48 -10.69 -7.56
C ASP A 180 -6.28 -11.65 -7.72
N ILE A 181 -5.15 -11.23 -7.15
CA ILE A 181 -3.88 -11.93 -7.22
C ILE A 181 -3.28 -12.17 -5.83
N TYR A 182 -2.59 -13.30 -5.68
CA TYR A 182 -1.55 -13.46 -4.66
C TYR A 182 -0.22 -13.10 -5.31
N PRO A 183 0.46 -12.00 -4.94
CA PRO A 183 1.60 -11.50 -5.70
C PRO A 183 2.83 -12.42 -5.67
N SER A 184 3.49 -12.56 -6.83
CA SER A 184 4.77 -13.25 -6.98
C SER A 184 5.94 -12.31 -6.70
N ILE A 185 6.46 -12.37 -5.48
CA ILE A 185 7.67 -11.64 -5.06
C ILE A 185 8.90 -12.18 -5.78
N THR A 186 8.96 -13.49 -6.08
CA THR A 186 10.08 -14.07 -6.83
C THR A 186 10.12 -13.60 -8.28
N TYR A 187 8.97 -13.36 -8.92
CA TYR A 187 8.89 -12.69 -10.22
C TYR A 187 9.41 -11.25 -10.13
N LEU A 188 9.00 -10.51 -9.10
CA LEU A 188 9.44 -9.14 -8.88
C LEU A 188 10.97 -9.08 -8.71
N ILE A 189 11.56 -9.93 -7.86
CA ILE A 189 13.01 -10.01 -7.63
C ILE A 189 13.75 -10.41 -8.91
N LYS A 190 13.22 -11.38 -9.66
CA LYS A 190 13.84 -11.77 -10.93
C LYS A 190 13.93 -10.60 -11.91
N ASN A 191 12.98 -9.67 -11.85
CA ASN A 191 12.93 -8.49 -12.69
C ASN A 191 13.65 -7.26 -12.12
N TYR A 192 14.31 -7.36 -10.96
CA TYR A 192 15.15 -6.30 -10.41
C TYR A 192 16.16 -5.77 -11.45
N PRO A 193 16.48 -4.46 -11.40
CA PRO A 193 17.64 -3.96 -12.11
C PRO A 193 18.91 -4.69 -11.65
N LYS A 194 19.94 -4.72 -12.50
CA LYS A 194 21.24 -5.29 -12.14
C LYS A 194 21.93 -4.40 -11.10
N SER A 195 21.83 -3.10 -11.27
CA SER A 195 22.46 -2.12 -10.40
C SER A 195 21.81 -0.74 -10.52
N ILE A 196 22.07 0.11 -9.53
CA ILE A 196 21.93 1.58 -9.62
C ILE A 196 23.31 2.18 -9.77
N LYS A 197 23.42 3.23 -10.60
CA LYS A 197 24.62 4.03 -10.75
C LYS A 197 24.26 5.49 -10.60
N VAL A 198 24.93 6.19 -9.70
CA VAL A 198 24.87 7.65 -9.62
C VAL A 198 25.71 8.22 -10.75
N THR A 199 25.17 9.24 -11.40
CA THR A 199 25.72 9.97 -12.54
C THR A 199 25.82 11.45 -12.20
N GLU A 200 26.55 12.23 -12.98
CA GLU A 200 26.67 13.69 -12.78
C GLU A 200 27.33 14.05 -11.42
N ILE A 201 28.31 13.23 -10.99
CA ILE A 201 29.07 13.45 -9.75
C ILE A 201 29.91 14.74 -9.89
N PRO A 202 29.76 15.74 -9.01
CA PRO A 202 30.52 16.99 -9.09
C PRO A 202 32.04 16.77 -9.07
N LYS A 203 32.79 17.67 -9.72
CA LYS A 203 34.26 17.60 -9.71
C LYS A 203 34.78 17.67 -8.27
N GLY A 204 35.70 16.77 -7.94
CA GLY A 204 36.28 16.66 -6.59
C GLY A 204 35.56 15.67 -5.66
N GLN A 205 34.44 15.07 -6.11
CA GLN A 205 33.73 14.04 -5.37
C GLN A 205 34.08 12.62 -5.86
N SER A 206 34.13 11.67 -4.92
CA SER A 206 34.43 10.27 -5.24
C SER A 206 33.23 9.58 -5.88
N SER A 207 33.51 8.74 -6.88
CA SER A 207 32.52 7.81 -7.46
C SER A 207 32.50 6.45 -6.76
N GLU A 208 33.34 6.27 -5.75
CA GLU A 208 33.35 5.09 -4.92
C GLU A 208 32.06 5.00 -4.09
N GLY A 209 31.43 3.83 -4.05
CA GLY A 209 30.11 3.65 -3.42
C GLY A 209 28.92 4.14 -4.27
N MET A 210 29.14 4.83 -5.39
CA MET A 210 28.09 5.37 -6.26
C MET A 210 27.46 4.32 -7.21
N LYS A 211 27.79 3.04 -7.00
CA LYS A 211 27.17 1.91 -7.69
C LYS A 211 26.74 0.87 -6.67
N GLN A 212 25.45 0.57 -6.64
CA GLN A 212 24.88 -0.51 -5.86
C GLN A 212 24.44 -1.62 -6.80
N ASP A 213 25.06 -2.79 -6.72
CA ASP A 213 24.58 -4.00 -7.41
C ASP A 213 23.48 -4.68 -6.58
N PHE A 214 22.47 -5.21 -7.26
CA PHE A 214 21.40 -5.96 -6.61
C PHE A 214 21.54 -7.45 -6.89
N SER A 215 21.52 -8.24 -5.81
CA SER A 215 21.38 -9.68 -5.94
C SER A 215 19.94 -10.03 -6.31
N LYS A 216 19.78 -11.02 -7.21
CA LYS A 216 18.48 -11.62 -7.55
C LYS A 216 18.36 -12.96 -6.83
N SER A 217 18.34 -12.90 -5.50
CA SER A 217 18.33 -14.07 -4.62
C SER A 217 17.20 -13.97 -3.61
N CYS A 218 16.91 -15.09 -2.96
CA CYS A 218 15.96 -15.16 -1.86
C CYS A 218 16.47 -14.58 -0.54
N SER A 219 17.70 -14.04 -0.48
CA SER A 219 18.39 -13.72 0.77
C SER A 219 18.21 -12.29 1.25
N GLN A 220 17.72 -11.38 0.39
CA GLN A 220 17.60 -9.96 0.70
C GLN A 220 16.38 -9.37 -0.02
N ASP A 221 15.59 -8.60 0.70
CA ASP A 221 14.69 -7.62 0.14
C ASP A 221 15.37 -6.25 -0.04
N SER A 222 14.74 -5.41 -0.83
CA SER A 222 15.02 -3.97 -0.85
C SER A 222 13.89 -3.28 -1.59
N LEU A 223 13.30 -2.27 -0.95
CA LEU A 223 12.21 -1.47 -1.52
C LEU A 223 12.60 -0.81 -2.85
N LEU A 224 13.86 -0.37 -2.94
CA LEU A 224 14.40 0.40 -4.05
C LEU A 224 14.40 -0.39 -5.39
N PRO A 225 15.02 -1.59 -5.52
CA PRO A 225 14.90 -2.38 -6.73
C PRO A 225 13.47 -2.88 -6.98
N ALA A 226 12.63 -2.99 -5.94
CA ALA A 226 11.23 -3.38 -6.07
C ALA A 226 10.41 -2.33 -6.85
N THR A 227 10.53 -1.04 -6.50
CA THR A 227 9.82 0.04 -7.20
C THR A 227 10.21 0.11 -8.70
N TYR A 228 11.49 -0.10 -9.01
CA TYR A 228 11.98 -0.17 -10.39
C TYR A 228 11.45 -1.40 -11.13
N SER A 229 11.44 -2.55 -10.47
CA SER A 229 10.92 -3.80 -11.05
C SER A 229 9.42 -3.70 -11.35
N LEU A 230 8.64 -3.18 -10.41
CA LEU A 230 7.21 -2.93 -10.56
C LEU A 230 6.95 -2.01 -11.76
N HIS A 231 7.70 -0.92 -11.86
CA HIS A 231 7.56 0.03 -12.97
C HIS A 231 7.83 -0.63 -14.33
N LYS A 232 8.91 -1.40 -14.44
CA LYS A 232 9.35 -1.98 -15.73
C LYS A 232 8.57 -3.24 -16.11
N ALA A 233 8.38 -4.16 -15.18
CA ALA A 233 7.85 -5.50 -15.43
C ALA A 233 6.46 -5.73 -14.85
N GLY A 234 6.01 -4.88 -13.92
CA GLY A 234 4.82 -5.14 -13.10
C GLY A 234 5.09 -6.26 -12.09
N ILE A 235 4.01 -6.87 -11.65
CA ILE A 235 4.01 -8.06 -10.80
C ILE A 235 3.14 -9.15 -11.44
N ALA A 236 3.50 -10.41 -11.25
CA ALA A 236 2.72 -11.57 -11.69
C ALA A 236 2.02 -12.22 -10.49
N GLY A 237 0.99 -13.03 -10.71
CA GLY A 237 0.44 -13.90 -9.67
C GLY A 237 1.35 -15.09 -9.34
N SER A 238 1.33 -15.55 -8.09
CA SER A 238 2.14 -16.67 -7.60
C SER A 238 1.74 -18.02 -8.22
N LEU A 239 0.47 -18.19 -8.63
CA LEU A 239 0.04 -19.36 -9.40
C LEU A 239 0.81 -19.49 -10.73
N CYS A 240 1.10 -18.36 -11.38
CA CYS A 240 1.90 -18.30 -12.59
C CYS A 240 3.40 -18.47 -12.30
N VAL A 241 3.92 -17.74 -11.30
CA VAL A 241 5.33 -17.80 -10.88
C VAL A 241 5.42 -18.02 -9.36
N PRO A 242 5.66 -19.26 -8.89
CA PRO A 242 5.63 -19.57 -7.46
C PRO A 242 6.65 -18.82 -6.60
N ASN A 243 6.30 -18.52 -5.36
CA ASN A 243 7.17 -17.81 -4.42
C ASN A 243 8.24 -18.70 -3.74
N ASN A 244 8.28 -20.01 -4.02
CA ASN A 244 9.23 -20.92 -3.40
C ASN A 244 10.69 -20.80 -3.92
N LYS A 245 10.91 -20.20 -5.09
CA LYS A 245 12.26 -19.98 -5.63
C LYS A 245 12.30 -18.87 -6.67
N ILE A 246 13.46 -18.23 -6.79
CA ILE A 246 13.70 -17.28 -7.90
C ILE A 246 13.70 -18.06 -9.23
N PRO A 247 12.82 -17.72 -10.19
CA PRO A 247 12.76 -18.43 -11.47
C PRO A 247 14.01 -18.20 -12.31
N ASN A 248 14.45 -19.25 -13.01
CA ASN A 248 15.56 -19.15 -13.97
C ASN A 248 15.18 -18.27 -15.18
N LYS A 249 13.94 -18.41 -15.66
CA LYS A 249 13.37 -17.67 -16.79
C LYS A 249 11.97 -17.16 -16.41
N VAL A 250 11.61 -15.96 -16.88
CA VAL A 250 10.30 -15.31 -16.63
C VAL A 250 9.61 -14.96 -17.95
N LYS A 251 9.54 -15.94 -18.87
CA LYS A 251 8.86 -15.75 -20.17
C LYS A 251 7.43 -16.28 -20.18
N LYS A 252 7.15 -17.32 -19.40
CA LYS A 252 5.88 -18.04 -19.34
C LYS A 252 5.58 -18.42 -17.89
N CYS A 253 4.31 -18.66 -17.61
CA CYS A 253 3.86 -19.27 -16.37
C CYS A 253 4.32 -20.73 -16.27
N SER A 254 4.19 -21.30 -15.08
CA SER A 254 4.50 -22.70 -14.76
C SER A 254 3.75 -23.71 -15.66
N ASP A 255 2.55 -23.35 -16.13
CA ASP A 255 1.70 -24.12 -17.04
C ASP A 255 2.00 -23.87 -18.54
N GLY A 256 2.93 -22.96 -18.86
CA GLY A 256 3.29 -22.59 -20.21
C GLY A 256 2.46 -21.46 -20.83
N SER A 257 1.49 -20.88 -20.11
CA SER A 257 0.75 -19.69 -20.54
C SER A 257 1.63 -18.44 -20.54
N ASP A 258 1.14 -17.35 -21.13
CA ASP A 258 1.79 -16.06 -21.05
C ASP A 258 1.61 -15.43 -19.66
N ILE A 259 2.62 -14.68 -19.22
CA ILE A 259 2.61 -14.01 -17.92
C ILE A 259 1.70 -12.77 -18.00
N GLN A 260 0.60 -12.79 -17.27
CA GLN A 260 -0.20 -11.59 -17.01
C GLN A 260 0.56 -10.67 -16.05
N LYS A 261 0.70 -9.40 -16.45
CA LYS A 261 1.43 -8.38 -15.69
C LYS A 261 0.44 -7.41 -15.10
N HIS A 262 0.49 -7.30 -13.79
CA HIS A 262 -0.31 -6.38 -12.99
C HIS A 262 0.55 -5.19 -12.59
N LEU A 263 -0.06 -4.01 -12.42
CA LEU A 263 0.63 -2.81 -11.92
C LEU A 263 1.90 -2.41 -12.71
N GLN A 264 2.04 -2.82 -13.97
CA GLN A 264 3.16 -2.37 -14.81
C GLN A 264 3.08 -0.85 -15.02
N GLY A 265 4.20 -0.16 -14.84
CA GLY A 265 4.27 1.31 -14.88
C GLY A 265 4.03 1.99 -13.53
N PHE A 266 3.68 1.23 -12.48
CA PHE A 266 3.55 1.77 -11.14
C PHE A 266 4.90 1.79 -10.40
N LYS A 267 5.05 2.76 -9.51
CA LYS A 267 6.15 2.90 -8.56
C LYS A 267 5.58 2.95 -7.16
N ILE A 268 6.43 2.66 -6.18
CA ILE A 268 6.10 2.90 -4.77
C ILE A 268 6.43 4.35 -4.48
N GLY A 269 5.44 5.12 -4.04
CA GLY A 269 5.59 6.50 -3.61
C GLY A 269 5.31 6.64 -2.12
N GLN A 270 5.93 7.62 -1.49
CA GLN A 270 5.76 7.96 -0.08
C GLN A 270 5.02 9.29 0.07
N PHE A 271 4.12 9.36 1.04
CA PHE A 271 3.46 10.60 1.42
C PHE A 271 3.66 10.84 2.91
N TRP A 272 3.42 12.08 3.31
CA TRP A 272 3.26 12.47 4.70
C TRP A 272 2.14 13.49 4.82
N GLY A 273 1.37 13.47 5.91
CA GLY A 273 0.34 14.45 6.16
C GLY A 273 -0.64 14.02 7.24
N ASP A 274 -1.68 14.81 7.43
CA ASP A 274 -2.74 14.53 8.40
C ASP A 274 -3.75 13.47 7.92
N LEU A 275 -4.80 13.24 8.72
CA LEU A 275 -5.89 12.34 8.37
C LEU A 275 -6.56 12.71 7.04
N ARG A 276 -6.71 14.00 6.74
CA ARG A 276 -7.29 14.47 5.47
C ARG A 276 -6.39 14.07 4.30
N THR A 277 -5.08 14.22 4.45
CA THR A 277 -4.08 13.79 3.48
C THR A 277 -4.17 12.28 3.24
N LEU A 278 -4.25 11.48 4.32
CA LEU A 278 -4.44 10.03 4.24
C LEU A 278 -5.70 9.66 3.42
N LYS A 279 -6.85 10.29 3.70
CA LYS A 279 -8.07 10.09 2.92
C LYS A 279 -7.87 10.46 1.45
N SER A 280 -7.25 11.60 1.18
CA SER A 280 -7.01 12.07 -0.19
C SER A 280 -6.10 11.11 -0.98
N VAL A 281 -5.03 10.60 -0.37
CA VAL A 281 -4.17 9.61 -1.03
C VAL A 281 -4.90 8.28 -1.25
N LEU A 282 -5.75 7.86 -0.31
CA LEU A 282 -6.51 6.61 -0.43
C LEU A 282 -7.49 6.64 -1.61
N ILE A 283 -8.20 7.75 -1.79
CA ILE A 283 -9.14 7.96 -2.89
C ILE A 283 -8.44 7.96 -4.25
N ARG A 284 -7.21 8.51 -4.33
CA ARG A 284 -6.53 8.81 -5.60
C ARG A 284 -5.47 7.79 -6.02
N PHE A 285 -4.81 7.16 -5.05
CA PHE A 285 -3.72 6.19 -5.30
C PHE A 285 -4.08 4.76 -4.89
N GLY A 286 -5.20 4.56 -4.19
CA GLY A 286 -5.66 3.25 -3.76
C GLY A 286 -5.12 2.88 -2.38
N PRO A 287 -4.88 1.59 -2.07
CA PRO A 287 -4.53 1.18 -0.71
C PRO A 287 -3.25 1.85 -0.20
N VAL A 288 -3.24 2.18 1.08
CA VAL A 288 -2.13 2.87 1.75
C VAL A 288 -1.44 1.92 2.72
N LEU A 289 -0.14 1.72 2.58
CA LEU A 289 0.68 0.96 3.52
C LEU A 289 1.40 1.93 4.48
N PHE A 290 1.09 1.93 5.77
CA PHE A 290 1.83 2.70 6.75
C PHE A 290 2.33 1.83 7.91
N HIS A 291 3.21 2.39 8.73
CA HIS A 291 3.73 1.72 9.92
C HIS A 291 3.12 2.36 11.18
N SER A 292 2.56 1.52 12.04
CA SER A 292 2.07 1.84 13.37
C SER A 292 2.92 1.10 14.40
N ASN A 293 3.28 1.74 15.52
CA ASN A 293 4.01 1.06 16.59
C ASN A 293 3.17 -0.04 17.24
N THR A 294 1.87 0.17 17.35
CA THR A 294 0.93 -0.76 17.96
C THR A 294 0.68 -1.96 17.05
N PHE A 295 0.47 -1.69 15.75
CA PHE A 295 -0.04 -2.69 14.81
C PHE A 295 0.99 -3.17 13.80
N GLY A 296 2.21 -2.62 13.81
CA GLY A 296 3.22 -2.90 12.79
C GLY A 296 2.81 -2.32 11.44
N HIS A 297 2.92 -3.12 10.38
CA HIS A 297 2.55 -2.70 9.04
C HIS A 297 1.05 -2.84 8.81
N VAL A 298 0.40 -1.73 8.45
CA VAL A 298 -1.04 -1.63 8.28
C VAL A 298 -1.35 -1.20 6.84
N ILE A 299 -2.29 -1.89 6.20
CA ILE A 299 -2.80 -1.52 4.88
C ILE A 299 -4.22 -1.01 5.02
N VAL A 300 -4.42 0.26 4.69
CA VAL A 300 -5.73 0.92 4.68
C VAL A 300 -6.35 0.79 3.30
N PHE A 301 -7.64 0.47 3.26
CA PHE A 301 -8.42 0.42 2.02
C PHE A 301 -9.82 1.05 2.18
N GLY A 302 -10.11 1.69 3.32
CA GLY A 302 -11.33 2.48 3.50
C GLY A 302 -11.43 3.15 4.86
N TRP A 303 -12.52 3.87 5.08
CA TRP A 303 -12.95 4.36 6.39
C TRP A 303 -14.46 4.24 6.57
N LEU A 304 -14.86 4.13 7.83
CA LEU A 304 -16.23 4.19 8.30
C LEU A 304 -16.33 5.43 9.19
N GLY A 305 -17.33 6.26 8.92
CA GLY A 305 -17.53 7.51 9.63
C GLY A 305 -18.03 7.28 11.04
N GLY A 306 -17.85 8.29 11.87
CA GLY A 306 -18.15 8.32 13.30
C GLY A 306 -17.12 9.17 14.02
N GLN A 307 -17.39 9.58 15.25
CA GLN A 307 -16.42 10.34 16.06
C GLN A 307 -15.77 9.39 17.08
N PRO A 308 -14.45 9.10 17.02
CA PRO A 308 -13.52 9.44 15.94
C PRO A 308 -13.66 8.53 14.70
N ASP A 309 -13.12 8.99 13.56
CA ASP A 309 -13.15 8.25 12.29
C ASP A 309 -12.46 6.89 12.46
N SER A 310 -13.07 5.83 11.93
CA SER A 310 -12.49 4.49 11.95
C SER A 310 -12.00 4.13 10.56
N ILE A 311 -10.76 3.73 10.38
CA ILE A 311 -10.34 3.14 9.11
C ILE A 311 -10.65 1.66 9.06
N ILE A 312 -10.92 1.14 7.87
CA ILE A 312 -10.91 -0.30 7.61
C ILE A 312 -9.54 -0.65 7.06
N ALA A 313 -8.87 -1.55 7.77
CA ALA A 313 -7.50 -1.89 7.52
C ALA A 313 -7.25 -3.38 7.64
N TRP A 314 -6.24 -3.83 6.91
CA TRP A 314 -5.58 -5.10 7.12
C TRP A 314 -4.37 -4.84 8.00
N THR A 315 -4.20 -5.64 9.02
CA THR A 315 -3.05 -5.56 9.92
C THR A 315 -2.50 -6.95 10.18
N LYS A 316 -1.18 -7.04 10.29
CA LYS A 316 -0.53 -8.21 10.85
C LYS A 316 -0.36 -8.01 12.35
N ILE A 317 -1.20 -8.66 13.15
CA ILE A 317 -1.01 -8.63 14.60
C ILE A 317 0.17 -9.56 14.92
N LYS A 318 1.21 -9.00 15.55
CA LYS A 318 2.32 -9.78 16.11
C LYS A 318 1.87 -10.52 17.37
N ASP A 319 0.87 -11.38 17.27
CA ASP A 319 0.73 -12.44 18.26
C ASP A 319 1.80 -13.53 17.98
N GLN A 320 2.04 -14.42 18.96
CA GLN A 320 2.99 -15.52 18.81
C GLN A 320 2.61 -16.49 17.66
N SER A 321 1.39 -16.39 17.11
CA SER A 321 0.92 -17.21 16.00
C SER A 321 1.10 -16.56 14.62
N GLY A 322 1.52 -15.29 14.55
CA GLY A 322 1.75 -14.59 13.28
C GLY A 322 0.47 -14.39 12.46
N LYS A 323 -0.71 -14.37 13.11
CA LYS A 323 -2.00 -14.22 12.43
C LYS A 323 -2.14 -12.84 11.82
N CYS A 324 -2.61 -12.77 10.58
CA CYS A 324 -3.05 -11.52 9.99
C CYS A 324 -4.57 -11.41 10.07
N GLN A 325 -5.05 -10.18 10.21
CA GLN A 325 -6.44 -9.89 10.49
C GLN A 325 -6.93 -8.69 9.68
N ILE A 326 -8.21 -8.71 9.34
CA ILE A 326 -8.90 -7.57 8.74
C ILE A 326 -9.82 -7.01 9.82
N GLY A 327 -9.72 -5.71 10.06
CA GLY A 327 -10.47 -5.08 11.13
C GLY A 327 -10.63 -3.59 10.92
N THR A 328 -11.27 -2.96 11.89
CA THR A 328 -11.33 -1.50 11.98
C THR A 328 -10.32 -1.02 13.02
N ILE A 329 -9.60 0.04 12.69
CA ILE A 329 -8.69 0.73 13.59
C ILE A 329 -9.21 2.15 13.76
N LEU A 330 -9.29 2.64 14.99
CA LEU A 330 -9.59 4.05 15.23
C LEU A 330 -8.38 4.89 14.82
N LEU A 331 -8.62 5.86 13.94
CA LEU A 331 -7.61 6.86 13.65
C LEU A 331 -7.82 8.05 14.56
N GLU A 332 -6.71 8.51 15.10
CA GLU A 332 -6.67 9.71 15.89
C GLU A 332 -6.21 10.88 15.02
N GLU A 333 -6.49 12.09 15.47
CA GLU A 333 -5.86 13.25 14.87
C GLU A 333 -4.34 13.11 15.05
N GLY A 334 -3.61 13.18 13.96
CA GLY A 334 -2.19 12.89 13.96
C GLY A 334 -1.59 12.98 12.58
N TYR A 335 -0.28 12.76 12.54
CA TYR A 335 0.50 12.79 11.33
C TYR A 335 0.82 11.37 10.86
N TYR A 336 0.48 11.10 9.62
CA TYR A 336 0.63 9.83 8.95
C TYR A 336 1.74 9.92 7.92
N SER A 337 2.48 8.83 7.75
CA SER A 337 3.33 8.64 6.58
C SER A 337 3.24 7.21 6.12
N GLY A 338 3.23 7.02 4.81
CA GLY A 338 3.03 5.70 4.26
C GLY A 338 3.40 5.63 2.79
N ASN A 339 3.22 4.44 2.24
CA ASN A 339 3.51 4.10 0.88
C ASN A 339 2.21 3.90 0.10
N VAL A 340 2.19 4.36 -1.13
CA VAL A 340 1.11 4.19 -2.10
C VAL A 340 1.68 3.77 -3.45
N LEU A 341 0.81 3.35 -4.37
CA LEU A 341 1.19 3.00 -5.73
C LEU A 341 0.97 4.19 -6.68
N VAL A 342 2.04 4.73 -7.23
CA VAL A 342 2.00 5.89 -8.14
C VAL A 342 2.18 5.41 -9.58
N ASN A 343 1.21 5.70 -10.45
CA ASN A 343 1.35 5.47 -11.89
C ASN A 343 2.20 6.57 -12.53
N SER A 344 3.48 6.29 -12.79
CA SER A 344 4.44 7.27 -13.30
C SER A 344 4.13 7.78 -14.71
N VAL A 345 3.32 7.07 -15.49
CA VAL A 345 2.99 7.41 -16.88
C VAL A 345 1.75 8.30 -16.95
N ALA A 346 0.79 8.08 -16.06
CA ALA A 346 -0.45 8.85 -16.00
C ALA A 346 -0.26 10.22 -15.33
N SER A 347 0.56 10.31 -14.28
CA SER A 347 0.85 11.56 -13.58
C SER A 347 1.53 12.61 -14.48
N VAL A 348 2.30 12.19 -15.48
CA VAL A 348 2.88 13.12 -16.47
C VAL A 348 1.82 13.62 -17.46
N ARG A 349 0.79 12.83 -17.81
CA ARG A 349 -0.25 13.25 -18.77
C ARG A 349 -1.22 14.26 -18.16
N ALA A 350 -1.56 14.11 -16.87
CA ALA A 350 -2.42 15.06 -16.17
C ALA A 350 -1.83 16.49 -16.23
N ALA A 351 -0.54 16.63 -15.89
CA ALA A 351 0.17 17.91 -15.96
C ALA A 351 0.18 18.52 -17.38
N TRP A 352 0.26 17.71 -18.43
CA TRP A 352 0.25 18.19 -19.82
C TRP A 352 -1.14 18.55 -20.35
N SER A 353 -2.21 17.94 -19.82
CA SER A 353 -3.58 18.25 -20.24
C SER A 353 -3.98 19.68 -19.83
N TYR A 354 -3.55 20.14 -18.66
CA TYR A 354 -3.77 21.52 -18.19
C TYR A 354 -3.00 22.56 -19.01
N VAL A 355 -1.77 22.26 -19.43
CA VAL A 355 -0.97 23.17 -20.29
C VAL A 355 -1.65 23.40 -21.63
N LYS A 356 -2.27 22.37 -22.23
CA LYS A 356 -2.99 22.51 -23.51
C LYS A 356 -4.27 23.33 -23.38
N VAL A 357 -5.05 23.12 -22.33
CA VAL A 357 -6.30 23.88 -22.10
C VAL A 357 -5.97 25.35 -21.79
N ALA A 358 -4.95 25.62 -20.99
CA ALA A 358 -4.50 26.98 -20.68
C ALA A 358 -3.90 27.73 -21.88
N LEU A 359 -3.27 27.03 -22.84
CA LEU A 359 -2.77 27.64 -24.08
C LEU A 359 -3.85 27.84 -25.14
N LEU A 360 -4.91 27.02 -25.14
CA LEU A 360 -5.99 27.11 -26.13
C LEU A 360 -7.05 28.15 -25.75
N LEU A 361 -7.29 28.40 -24.46
CA LEU A 361 -8.28 29.38 -24.00
C LEU A 361 -7.99 30.83 -24.47
N PRO A 362 -6.75 31.36 -24.40
CA PRO A 362 -6.43 32.68 -24.94
C PRO A 362 -6.52 32.74 -26.47
N ALA A 363 -6.20 31.64 -27.16
CA ALA A 363 -6.28 31.58 -28.62
C ALA A 363 -7.73 31.62 -29.10
N ILE A 364 -8.66 30.95 -28.41
CA ILE A 364 -10.10 30.98 -28.75
C ILE A 364 -10.71 32.33 -28.42
N ALA A 365 -10.25 33.01 -27.36
CA ALA A 365 -10.66 34.37 -27.02
C ALA A 365 -10.20 35.46 -28.02
N LEU A 366 -9.27 35.15 -28.93
CA LEU A 366 -8.87 36.04 -30.03
C LEU A 366 -9.71 35.85 -31.30
N PHE A 367 -10.57 34.83 -31.35
CA PHE A 367 -11.46 34.53 -32.49
C PHE A 367 -12.95 34.70 -32.17
N LEU A 368 -13.27 35.19 -30.96
CA LEU A 368 -14.58 35.69 -30.54
C LEU A 368 -14.49 37.19 -30.33
#